data_AF-A0A496C9M2-F1
#
_entry.id   AF-A0A496C9M2-F1
#
_cell.length_a   1.000
_cell.length_b   1.000
_cell.length_c   1.000
_cell.angle_alpha   90.00
_cell.angle_beta   90.00
_cell.angle_gamma   90.00
#
_symmetry.space_group_name_H-M   'P 1'
#
loop_
_entity.id
_entity.type
_entity.pdbx_description
1 polymer ?
#
loop_
_entity_poly.entity_id
_entity_poly.type
_entity_poly.pdbx_seq_one_letter_code
_entity_poly.pdbx_strand_id
1 'polypeptide(L)'
;MEDIWNITALVVSVLSVLLSLYALRQATTKNTSDMYLFFISQYAKEDMKLALRKLKDIKRGVYRLEQWESDMKNNLPKAFEYDEARRLVKYFYDTLAYMKLEKLIEARFVRLICLKKGAWLYLDTVEAMEKFFDSGYDKKPYAVIRDVCENLRKEGCCPP
;
A
#
# COMPACT_ATOMS: atom_id res chain seq x y z
N MET A 1 -7.54 23.84 53.95
CA MET A 1 -8.24 22.65 53.43
C MET A 1 -8.38 22.72 51.91
N GLU A 2 -8.72 23.86 51.31
CA GLU A 2 -8.83 24.03 49.85
C GLU A 2 -7.57 23.65 49.05
N ASP A 3 -6.36 23.90 49.57
CA ASP A 3 -5.12 23.53 48.87
C ASP A 3 -4.99 22.01 48.66
N ILE A 4 -5.42 21.21 49.64
CA ILE A 4 -5.39 19.74 49.54
C ILE A 4 -6.42 19.24 48.51
N TRP A 5 -7.59 19.88 48.45
CA TRP A 5 -8.61 19.59 47.44
C TRP A 5 -8.18 20.01 46.02
N ASN A 6 -7.48 21.14 45.89
CA ASN A 6 -6.93 21.60 44.61
C ASN A 6 -5.79 20.68 44.12
N ILE A 7 -4.90 20.25 45.01
CA ILE A 7 -3.82 19.31 44.65
C ILE A 7 -4.40 17.95 44.23
N THR A 8 -5.38 17.42 44.95
CA THR A 8 -6.02 16.15 44.57
C THR A 8 -6.79 16.27 43.25
N ALA A 9 -7.51 17.37 43.02
CA ALA A 9 -8.17 17.64 41.74
C ALA A 9 -7.17 17.74 40.58
N LEU A 10 -6.03 18.41 40.79
CA LEU A 10 -4.96 18.50 39.80
C LEU A 10 -4.40 17.11 39.44
N VAL A 11 -4.06 16.30 40.44
CA VAL A 11 -3.51 14.96 40.24
C VAL A 11 -4.50 14.05 39.48
N VAL A 12 -5.78 14.09 39.84
CA VAL A 12 -6.83 13.33 39.15
C VAL A 12 -7.00 13.80 37.70
N SER A 13 -6.95 15.11 37.44
CA SER A 13 -7.05 15.66 36.09
C SER A 13 -5.88 15.20 35.20
N VAL A 14 -4.65 15.21 35.73
CA VAL A 14 -3.44 14.78 35.00
C VAL A 14 -3.51 13.27 34.72
N LEU A 15 -3.88 12.46 35.72
CA LEU A 15 -4.05 11.01 35.53
C LEU A 15 -5.12 10.68 34.48
N SER A 16 -6.25 11.40 34.50
CA SER A 16 -7.32 11.24 33.52
C SER A 16 -6.85 11.54 32.10
N VAL A 17 -6.09 12.63 31.91
CA VAL A 17 -5.49 12.96 30.60
C VAL A 17 -4.51 11.88 30.15
N LEU A 18 -3.63 11.38 31.03
CA LEU A 18 -2.68 10.33 30.70
C LEU A 18 -3.37 9.01 30.33
N LEU A 19 -4.41 8.61 31.08
CA LEU A 19 -5.21 7.43 30.77
C LEU A 19 -5.96 7.59 29.44
N SER A 20 -6.51 8.77 29.16
CA SER A 20 -7.19 9.07 27.90
C SER A 20 -6.23 8.99 26.71
N LEU A 21 -5.02 9.55 26.85
CA LEU A 21 -3.96 9.45 25.85
C LEU A 21 -3.50 8.00 25.66
N TYR A 22 -3.38 7.24 26.74
CA TYR A 22 -3.02 5.82 26.69
C TYR A 22 -4.11 4.99 25.98
N ALA A 23 -5.38 5.18 26.33
CA ALA A 23 -6.51 4.51 25.70
C ALA A 23 -6.62 4.88 24.21
N LEU A 24 -6.42 6.15 23.85
CA LEU A 24 -6.38 6.60 22.46
C LEU A 24 -5.22 5.96 21.70
N ARG A 25 -4.04 5.88 22.31
CA ARG A 25 -2.88 5.20 21.73
C ARG A 25 -3.14 3.71 21.54
N GLN A 26 -3.79 3.06 22.49
CA GLN A 26 -4.13 1.64 22.39
C GLN A 26 -5.18 1.39 21.29
N ALA A 27 -6.24 2.21 21.22
CA ALA A 27 -7.26 2.13 20.18
C ALA A 27 -6.67 2.34 18.77
N THR A 28 -5.80 3.34 18.60
CA THR A 28 -5.11 3.61 17.32
C THR A 28 -4.17 2.47 16.93
N THR A 29 -3.43 1.88 17.88
CA THR A 29 -2.58 0.71 17.59
C THR A 29 -3.38 -0.53 17.18
N LYS A 30 -4.50 -0.82 17.84
CA LYS A 30 -5.37 -1.96 17.48
C LYS A 30 -5.97 -1.79 16.08
N ASN A 31 -6.45 -0.60 15.75
CA ASN A 31 -6.96 -0.31 14.40
C ASN A 31 -5.86 -0.48 13.34
N THR A 32 -4.62 -0.09 13.67
CA THR A 32 -3.47 -0.24 12.76
C THR A 32 -3.08 -1.71 12.55
N SER A 33 -3.10 -2.53 13.61
CA SER A 33 -2.82 -3.97 13.50
C SER A 33 -3.89 -4.69 12.69
N ASP A 34 -5.17 -4.34 12.89
CA ASP A 34 -6.29 -4.95 12.15
C ASP A 34 -6.21 -4.58 10.66
N MET A 35 -5.90 -3.32 10.34
CA MET A 35 -5.61 -2.91 8.96
C MET A 35 -4.41 -3.66 8.37
N TYR A 36 -3.34 -3.86 9.14
CA TYR A 36 -2.15 -4.57 8.65
C TYR A 36 -2.47 -6.02 8.32
N LEU A 37 -3.18 -6.70 9.24
CA LEU A 37 -3.65 -8.07 9.02
C LEU A 37 -4.58 -8.15 7.80
N PHE A 38 -5.47 -7.18 7.63
CA PHE A 38 -6.33 -7.10 6.45
C PHE A 38 -5.49 -7.01 5.17
N PHE A 39 -4.59 -6.04 5.04
CA PHE A 39 -3.76 -5.88 3.84
C PHE A 39 -2.88 -7.10 3.56
N ILE A 40 -2.26 -7.68 4.58
CA ILE A 40 -1.46 -8.90 4.42
C ILE A 40 -2.33 -10.10 4.01
N SER A 41 -3.55 -10.22 4.55
CA SER A 41 -4.48 -11.28 4.15
C SER A 41 -4.89 -11.15 2.68
N GLN A 42 -5.17 -9.93 2.20
CA GLN A 42 -5.44 -9.68 0.78
C GLN A 42 -4.21 -9.98 -0.07
N TYR A 43 -3.01 -9.59 0.40
CA TYR A 43 -1.76 -9.87 -0.29
C TYR A 43 -1.47 -11.37 -0.40
N ALA A 44 -1.90 -12.16 0.59
CA ALA A 44 -1.66 -13.59 0.69
C ALA A 44 -2.68 -14.45 -0.09
N LYS A 45 -3.77 -13.86 -0.61
CA LYS A 45 -4.75 -14.58 -1.44
C LYS A 45 -4.10 -15.18 -2.69
N GLU A 46 -4.62 -16.32 -3.13
CA GLU A 46 -4.10 -17.02 -4.32
C GLU A 46 -4.19 -16.15 -5.58
N ASP A 47 -5.29 -15.42 -5.78
CA ASP A 47 -5.46 -14.52 -6.92
C ASP A 47 -4.38 -13.43 -6.96
N MET A 48 -4.02 -12.87 -5.80
CA MET A 48 -2.92 -11.89 -5.71
C MET A 48 -1.58 -12.54 -6.04
N LYS A 49 -1.30 -13.76 -5.55
CA LYS A 49 -0.07 -14.48 -5.90
C LYS A 49 0.01 -14.76 -7.40
N LEU A 50 -1.10 -15.17 -8.03
CA LEU A 50 -1.19 -15.42 -9.47
C LEU A 50 -1.01 -14.13 -10.28
N ALA A 51 -1.65 -13.04 -9.85
CA ALA A 51 -1.51 -11.72 -10.46
C ALA A 51 -0.05 -11.26 -10.45
N LEU A 52 0.62 -11.36 -9.28
CA LEU A 52 2.03 -10.99 -9.14
C LEU A 52 2.94 -11.86 -10.01
N ARG A 53 2.63 -13.16 -10.23
CA ARG A 53 3.38 -14.02 -11.16
C ARG A 53 3.24 -13.54 -12.60
N LYS A 54 2.02 -13.25 -13.06
CA LYS A 54 1.77 -12.71 -14.41
C LYS A 54 2.51 -11.39 -14.64
N LEU A 55 2.43 -10.44 -13.70
CA LEU A 55 3.17 -9.18 -13.83
C LEU A 55 4.69 -9.38 -13.81
N LYS A 56 5.18 -10.39 -13.07
CA LYS A 56 6.59 -10.76 -13.09
C LYS A 56 7.03 -11.32 -14.45
N ASP A 57 6.15 -12.01 -15.18
CA ASP A 57 6.43 -12.49 -16.54
C ASP A 57 6.61 -11.33 -17.51
N ILE A 58 5.84 -10.24 -17.36
CA ILE A 58 6.07 -9.00 -18.11
C ILE A 58 7.41 -8.38 -17.74
N LYS A 59 7.69 -8.21 -16.45
CA LYS A 59 8.98 -7.65 -15.98
C LYS A 59 10.19 -8.45 -16.46
N ARG A 60 10.05 -9.76 -16.64
CA ARG A 60 11.10 -10.66 -17.15
C ARG A 60 11.18 -10.70 -18.68
N GLY A 61 10.23 -10.08 -19.40
CA GLY A 61 10.15 -10.13 -20.85
C GLY A 61 9.67 -11.47 -21.43
N VAL A 62 9.12 -12.37 -20.60
CA VAL A 62 8.49 -13.63 -21.04
C VAL A 62 7.22 -13.31 -21.83
N TYR A 63 6.48 -12.30 -21.40
CA TYR A 63 5.38 -11.72 -22.13
C TYR A 63 5.60 -10.22 -22.22
N ARG A 64 6.17 -9.76 -23.34
CA ARG A 64 6.62 -8.37 -23.45
C ARG A 64 5.45 -7.40 -23.42
N LEU A 65 5.70 -6.17 -22.97
CA LEU A 65 4.66 -5.15 -22.87
C LEU A 65 4.06 -4.86 -24.25
N GLU A 66 4.88 -4.73 -25.29
CA GLU A 66 4.41 -4.47 -26.66
C GLU A 66 3.56 -5.63 -27.21
N GLN A 67 3.90 -6.86 -26.81
CA GLN A 67 3.10 -8.04 -27.16
C GLN A 67 1.75 -7.99 -26.45
N TRP A 68 1.72 -7.68 -25.15
CA TRP A 68 0.47 -7.50 -24.41
C TRP A 68 -0.39 -6.38 -25.01
N GLU A 69 0.20 -5.24 -25.39
CA GLU A 69 -0.52 -4.13 -26.03
C GLU A 69 -1.16 -4.54 -27.37
N SER A 70 -0.42 -5.30 -28.19
CA SER A 70 -0.93 -5.87 -29.44
C SER A 70 -2.07 -6.84 -29.16
N ASP A 71 -1.89 -7.74 -28.20
CA ASP A 71 -2.89 -8.75 -27.84
C ASP A 71 -4.16 -8.11 -27.25
N MET A 72 -4.03 -7.00 -26.49
CA MET A 72 -5.16 -6.19 -26.01
C MET A 72 -5.93 -5.56 -27.17
N LYS A 73 -5.25 -4.96 -28.14
CA LYS A 73 -5.90 -4.37 -29.34
C LYS A 73 -6.66 -5.42 -30.15
N ASN A 74 -6.16 -6.65 -30.17
CA ASN A 74 -6.77 -7.78 -30.87
C ASN A 74 -7.77 -8.58 -30.00
N ASN A 75 -8.07 -8.12 -28.78
CA ASN A 75 -9.00 -8.78 -27.85
C ASN A 75 -8.66 -10.26 -27.57
N LEU A 76 -7.37 -10.59 -27.45
CA LEU A 76 -6.97 -11.97 -27.16
C LEU A 76 -7.21 -12.31 -25.68
N PRO A 77 -7.72 -13.52 -25.34
CA PRO A 77 -8.02 -13.91 -23.97
C PRO A 77 -6.85 -13.75 -23.00
N LYS A 78 -5.64 -14.09 -23.46
CA LYS A 78 -4.41 -13.97 -22.67
C LYS A 78 -4.16 -12.53 -22.20
N ALA A 79 -4.45 -11.53 -23.03
CA ALA A 79 -4.24 -10.13 -22.68
C ALA A 79 -5.15 -9.68 -21.52
N PHE A 80 -6.42 -10.13 -21.56
CA PHE A 80 -7.39 -9.86 -20.50
C PHE A 80 -6.99 -10.48 -19.17
N GLU A 81 -6.44 -11.70 -19.16
CA GLU A 81 -5.94 -12.29 -17.91
C GLU A 81 -4.80 -11.48 -17.27
N TYR A 82 -3.95 -10.85 -18.09
CA TYR A 82 -2.87 -9.98 -17.59
C TYR A 82 -3.41 -8.60 -17.17
N ASP A 83 -4.43 -8.10 -17.85
CA ASP A 83 -5.13 -6.88 -17.46
C ASP A 83 -5.90 -7.04 -16.13
N GLU A 84 -6.50 -8.21 -15.87
CA GLU A 84 -7.07 -8.55 -14.56
C GLU A 84 -6.01 -8.56 -13.46
N ALA A 85 -4.85 -9.18 -13.72
CA ALA A 85 -3.72 -9.17 -12.80
C ALA A 85 -3.24 -7.74 -12.50
N ARG A 86 -3.13 -6.90 -13.54
CA ARG A 86 -2.80 -5.47 -13.40
C ARG A 86 -3.81 -4.76 -12.52
N ARG A 87 -5.12 -4.87 -12.80
CA ARG A 87 -6.18 -4.23 -12.01
C ARG A 87 -6.12 -4.61 -10.55
N LEU A 88 -5.96 -5.90 -10.25
CA LEU A 88 -5.94 -6.39 -8.87
C LEU A 88 -4.77 -5.79 -8.08
N VAL A 89 -3.57 -5.79 -8.67
CA VAL A 89 -2.37 -5.21 -8.04
C VAL A 89 -2.47 -3.68 -7.95
N LYS A 90 -2.99 -3.03 -9.00
CA LYS A 90 -3.25 -1.59 -9.02
C LYS A 90 -4.15 -1.20 -7.85
N TYR A 91 -5.33 -1.80 -7.73
CA TYR A 91 -6.28 -1.44 -6.68
C TYR A 91 -5.71 -1.65 -5.28
N PHE A 92 -4.92 -2.71 -5.07
CA PHE A 92 -4.26 -2.94 -3.78
C PHE A 92 -3.32 -1.80 -3.38
N TYR A 93 -2.42 -1.38 -4.28
CA TYR A 93 -1.45 -0.33 -3.99
C TYR A 93 -2.02 1.09 -4.10
N ASP A 94 -2.97 1.33 -5.00
CA ASP A 94 -3.73 2.58 -5.07
C ASP A 94 -4.47 2.82 -3.76
N THR A 95 -5.17 1.82 -3.22
CA THR A 95 -5.88 1.93 -1.95
C THR A 95 -4.92 2.30 -0.82
N LEU A 96 -3.76 1.62 -0.76
CA LEU A 96 -2.73 1.93 0.23
C LEU A 96 -2.23 3.38 0.09
N ALA A 97 -1.97 3.84 -1.14
CA ALA A 97 -1.51 5.19 -1.41
C ALA A 97 -2.56 6.25 -1.08
N TYR A 98 -3.83 6.04 -1.44
CA TYR A 98 -4.91 6.95 -1.10
C TYR A 98 -5.15 7.05 0.39
N MET A 99 -5.14 5.93 1.12
CA MET A 99 -5.23 5.96 2.59
C MET A 99 -4.10 6.80 3.19
N LYS A 100 -2.91 6.78 2.57
CA LYS A 100 -1.79 7.62 3.00
C LYS A 100 -1.99 9.10 2.67
N LEU A 101 -2.46 9.41 1.47
CA LEU A 101 -2.76 10.79 1.03
C LEU A 101 -3.83 11.44 1.91
N GLU A 102 -4.88 10.69 2.22
CA GLU A 102 -5.98 11.12 3.10
C GLU A 102 -5.61 11.09 4.59
N LYS A 103 -4.34 10.83 4.92
CA LYS A 103 -3.81 10.79 6.30
C LYS A 103 -4.54 9.81 7.22
N LEU A 104 -5.15 8.77 6.65
CA LEU A 104 -5.81 7.69 7.40
C LEU A 104 -4.81 6.70 7.99
N ILE A 105 -3.61 6.62 7.40
CA ILE A 105 -2.52 5.73 7.84
C ILE A 105 -1.18 6.44 7.90
N GLU A 106 -0.32 5.95 8.79
CA GLU A 106 1.04 6.44 8.94
C GLU A 106 1.98 5.98 7.82
N ALA A 107 3.08 6.70 7.59
CA ALA A 107 4.08 6.31 6.59
C ALA A 107 4.73 4.95 6.91
N ARG A 108 4.89 4.65 8.21
CA ARG A 108 5.43 3.36 8.67
C ARG A 108 4.58 2.18 8.20
N PHE A 109 3.26 2.33 8.17
CA PHE A 109 2.36 1.29 7.69
C PHE A 109 2.60 1.01 6.21
N VAL A 110 2.60 2.05 5.39
CA VAL A 110 2.88 1.95 3.94
C VAL A 110 4.23 1.28 3.70
N ARG A 111 5.26 1.67 4.46
CA ARG A 111 6.60 1.07 4.41
C ARG A 111 6.57 -0.44 4.65
N LEU A 112 5.83 -0.92 5.67
CA LEU A 112 5.72 -2.35 5.96
C LEU A 112 5.11 -3.15 4.80
N ILE A 113 4.10 -2.61 4.14
CA ILE A 113 3.49 -3.26 2.97
C ILE A 113 4.42 -3.19 1.74
N CYS A 114 5.14 -2.08 1.56
CA CYS A 114 6.05 -1.89 0.42
C CYS A 114 7.37 -2.68 0.50
N LEU A 115 7.69 -3.29 1.65
CA LEU A 115 8.78 -4.29 1.75
C LEU A 115 8.52 -5.53 0.90
N LYS A 116 7.27 -5.80 0.52
CA LYS A 116 6.92 -6.93 -0.34
C LYS A 116 7.26 -6.62 -1.80
N LYS A 117 7.65 -7.66 -2.56
CA LYS A 117 8.05 -7.53 -3.98
C LYS A 117 6.98 -6.89 -4.88
N GLY A 118 5.70 -6.99 -4.50
CA GLY A 118 4.59 -6.46 -5.27
C GLY A 118 4.67 -4.95 -5.51
N ALA A 119 5.25 -4.17 -4.60
CA ALA A 119 5.33 -2.71 -4.75
C ALA A 119 6.21 -2.32 -5.94
N TRP A 120 7.27 -3.10 -6.19
CA TRP A 120 8.15 -2.90 -7.33
C TRP A 120 7.51 -3.32 -8.64
N LEU A 121 6.70 -4.39 -8.65
CA LEU A 121 5.91 -4.76 -9.83
C LEU A 121 4.83 -3.72 -10.13
N TYR A 122 4.25 -3.12 -9.10
CA TYR A 122 3.31 -2.01 -9.25
C TYR A 122 3.96 -0.79 -9.93
N LEU A 123 5.15 -0.37 -9.47
CA LEU A 123 5.87 0.75 -10.09
C LEU A 123 6.43 0.42 -11.48
N ASP A 124 7.07 -0.75 -11.65
CA ASP A 124 7.81 -1.05 -12.88
C ASP A 124 6.91 -1.58 -14.00
N THR A 125 5.83 -2.29 -13.66
CA THR A 125 5.00 -3.02 -14.63
C THR A 125 3.60 -2.44 -14.73
N VAL A 126 2.89 -2.29 -13.59
CA VAL A 126 1.51 -1.80 -13.61
C VAL A 126 1.46 -0.36 -14.11
N GLU A 127 2.36 0.53 -13.64
CA GLU A 127 2.41 1.92 -14.13
C GLU A 127 2.67 2.00 -15.64
N ALA A 128 3.52 1.11 -16.17
CA ALA A 128 3.78 1.04 -17.61
C ALA A 128 2.54 0.60 -18.39
N MET A 129 1.79 -0.37 -17.86
CA MET A 129 0.52 -0.81 -18.44
C MET A 129 -0.59 0.25 -18.34
N GLU A 130 -0.62 1.09 -17.30
CA GLU A 130 -1.61 2.20 -17.24
C GLU A 130 -1.43 3.21 -18.37
N LYS A 131 -0.16 3.53 -18.69
CA LYS A 131 0.17 4.50 -19.75
C LYS A 131 -0.39 4.10 -21.11
N PHE A 132 -0.57 2.80 -21.34
CA PHE A 132 -1.22 2.29 -22.55
C PHE A 132 -2.69 2.72 -22.64
N PHE A 133 -3.43 2.65 -21.53
CA PHE A 133 -4.86 2.98 -21.51
C PHE A 133 -5.11 4.48 -21.48
N ASP A 134 -4.36 5.20 -20.66
CA ASP A 134 -4.50 6.64 -20.50
C ASP A 134 -3.15 7.29 -20.17
N SER A 135 -2.66 8.15 -21.06
CA SER A 135 -1.45 8.94 -20.80
C SER A 135 -1.61 9.95 -19.65
N GLY A 136 -2.87 10.32 -19.34
CA GLY A 136 -3.29 11.19 -18.25
C GLY A 136 -3.67 10.47 -16.95
N TYR A 137 -3.34 9.17 -16.82
CA TYR A 137 -3.62 8.38 -15.61
C TYR A 137 -3.20 9.11 -14.32
N ASP A 138 -3.90 8.85 -13.22
CA ASP A 138 -3.54 9.46 -11.93
C ASP A 138 -2.18 8.95 -11.44
N LYS A 139 -1.20 9.86 -11.42
CA LYS A 139 0.18 9.60 -11.00
C LYS A 139 0.38 9.72 -9.50
N LYS A 140 -0.59 10.29 -8.75
CA LYS A 140 -0.45 10.53 -7.31
C LYS A 140 -0.21 9.23 -6.53
N PRO A 141 -0.96 8.13 -6.77
CA PRO A 141 -0.72 6.88 -6.05
C PRO A 141 0.69 6.33 -6.27
N TYR A 142 1.14 6.31 -7.52
CA TYR A 142 2.48 5.88 -7.90
C TYR A 142 3.57 6.73 -7.25
N ALA A 143 3.39 8.06 -7.20
CA ALA A 143 4.36 8.95 -6.55
C ALA A 143 4.53 8.65 -5.06
N VAL A 144 3.43 8.38 -4.34
CA VAL A 144 3.47 8.01 -2.91
C VAL A 144 4.23 6.71 -2.69
N ILE A 145 3.92 5.67 -3.48
CA ILE A 145 4.60 4.37 -3.35
C ILE A 145 6.06 4.48 -3.78
N ARG A 146 6.36 5.27 -4.82
CA ARG A 146 7.73 5.50 -5.31
C ARG A 146 8.61 6.15 -4.25
N ASP A 147 8.15 7.20 -3.58
CA ASP A 147 8.89 7.85 -2.49
C ASP A 147 9.25 6.84 -1.38
N VAL A 148 8.28 6.02 -0.95
CA VAL A 148 8.52 4.98 0.05
C VAL A 148 9.52 3.92 -0.44
N CYS A 149 9.38 3.45 -1.67
CA CYS A 149 10.29 2.47 -2.26
C CYS A 149 11.72 3.02 -2.46
N GLU A 150 11.87 4.30 -2.82
CA GLU A 150 13.18 4.95 -2.93
C GLU A 150 13.87 5.06 -1.56
N ASN A 151 13.13 5.39 -0.52
CA ASN A 151 13.66 5.39 0.84
C ASN A 151 14.09 3.98 1.28
N LEU A 152 13.28 2.95 0.99
CA LEU A 152 13.67 1.55 1.22
C LEU A 152 14.91 1.13 0.42
N ARG A 153 15.07 1.63 -0.82
CA ARG A 153 16.25 1.35 -1.63
C ARG A 153 17.51 1.96 -1.01
N LYS A 154 17.45 3.19 -0.52
CA LYS A 154 18.56 3.85 0.19
C LYS A 154 18.97 3.10 1.46
N GLU A 155 18.02 2.45 2.12
CA GLU A 155 18.24 1.60 3.30
C GLU A 155 18.72 0.17 2.96
N GLY A 156 18.95 -0.16 1.68
CA GLY A 156 19.36 -1.51 1.27
C GLY A 156 18.26 -2.57 1.35
N CYS A 157 17.00 -2.17 1.54
CA CYS A 157 15.84 -3.06 1.66
C CYS A 157 15.21 -3.42 0.30
N CYS A 158 15.95 -3.28 -0.80
CA CYS A 158 15.44 -3.59 -2.13
C CYS A 158 15.28 -5.11 -2.27
N PRO A 159 14.10 -5.62 -2.65
CA PRO A 159 13.93 -7.06 -2.84
C PRO A 159 14.76 -7.54 -4.03
N PRO A 160 15.33 -8.75 -3.95
CA PRO A 160 16.11 -9.35 -5.03
C PRO A 160 15.25 -9.70 -6.25
#